data_AF-A0A4U8UQA9-F1
#
_entry.id   AF-A0A4U8UQA9-F1
#
_cell.length_a   1.000
_cell.length_b   1.000
_cell.length_c   1.000
_cell.angle_alpha   90.00
_cell.angle_beta   90.00
_cell.angle_gamma   90.00
#
_symmetry.space_group_name_H-M   'P 1'
#
loop_
_entity.id
_entity.type
_entity.pdbx_description
1 polymer ?
#
loop_
_entity_poly.entity_id
_entity_poly.type
_entity_poly.pdbx_seq_one_letter_code
_entity_poly.pdbx_strand_id
1 'polypeptide(L)'
;MKSVSRGEDPFCKVQRWSPWSLMKVAIAARLVLVFYGRIHDYFFSVGFTDVDYHVVSDAGKLLLEGRSPFERATYRYTPILAWMVTPNVLFYDFGKILFSFFDILVGWLGYEIAISNMNSRSPDNAYLSRCNVAVSVWLFLPVTAIVSTRGNSDVVVCAAVLLSLYLLEKKKLLWSALVYGCLAVQSSTFHPSSCL
;
A
#
# COMPACT_ATOMS: atom_id res chain seq x y z
N MET A 1 39.95 24.08 -9.53
CA MET A 1 38.92 23.03 -9.40
C MET A 1 39.34 22.11 -8.27
N LYS A 2 38.75 22.27 -7.06
CA LYS A 2 39.03 21.37 -5.93
C LYS A 2 38.32 20.04 -6.16
N SER A 3 39.09 18.96 -6.24
CA SER A 3 38.60 17.60 -6.13
C SER A 3 37.97 17.42 -4.74
N VAL A 4 36.64 17.32 -4.69
CA VAL A 4 35.93 16.94 -3.47
C VAL A 4 36.29 15.49 -3.19
N SER A 5 37.10 15.27 -2.17
CA SER A 5 37.36 13.97 -1.57
C SER A 5 36.03 13.38 -1.10
N ARG A 6 35.50 12.42 -1.87
CA ARG A 6 34.27 11.69 -1.57
C ARG A 6 34.57 10.78 -0.37
N GLY A 7 34.34 11.30 0.83
CA GLY A 7 34.44 10.54 2.08
C GLY A 7 33.59 9.28 1.98
N GLU A 8 34.07 8.17 2.53
CA GLU A 8 33.32 6.91 2.57
C GLU A 8 31.94 7.15 3.20
N ASP A 9 30.87 7.02 2.42
CA ASP A 9 29.51 7.17 2.92
C ASP A 9 29.25 6.09 3.99
N PRO A 10 28.96 6.44 5.25
CA PRO A 10 28.74 5.46 6.33
C PRO A 10 27.55 4.53 6.04
N PHE A 11 26.62 4.96 5.18
CA PHE A 11 25.50 4.15 4.70
C PHE A 11 25.91 2.96 3.84
N CYS A 12 27.08 3.01 3.19
CA CYS A 12 27.58 1.91 2.35
C CYS A 12 27.95 0.66 3.17
N LYS A 13 28.29 0.82 4.46
CA LYS A 13 28.61 -0.29 5.37
C LYS A 13 27.38 -0.91 6.04
N VAL A 14 26.23 -0.25 6.01
CA VAL A 14 25.07 -0.59 6.84
C VAL A 14 24.12 -1.62 6.19
N GLN A 15 24.00 -1.66 4.86
CA GLN A 15 22.92 -2.42 4.21
C GLN A 15 23.43 -3.57 3.33
N ARG A 16 23.61 -4.76 3.91
CA ARG A 16 24.09 -5.98 3.23
C ARG A 16 22.96 -6.96 2.83
N TRP A 17 21.70 -6.60 3.07
CA TRP A 17 20.55 -7.48 2.84
C TRP A 17 20.00 -7.36 1.43
N SER A 18 19.72 -8.50 0.80
CA SER A 18 19.02 -8.55 -0.49
C SER A 18 17.60 -7.97 -0.36
N PRO A 19 17.12 -7.18 -1.34
CA PRO A 19 15.76 -6.60 -1.32
C PRO A 19 14.68 -7.66 -1.12
N TRP A 20 14.85 -8.84 -1.71
CA TRP A 20 13.94 -9.97 -1.56
C TRP A 20 13.84 -10.49 -0.13
N SER A 21 14.96 -10.49 0.60
CA SER A 21 14.97 -10.90 2.01
C SER A 21 14.23 -9.88 2.86
N LEU A 22 14.41 -8.59 2.59
CA LEU A 22 13.69 -7.51 3.30
C LEU A 22 12.17 -7.62 3.08
N MET A 23 11.73 -7.91 1.85
CA MET A 23 10.32 -8.13 1.56
C MET A 23 9.74 -9.34 2.28
N LYS A 24 10.47 -10.47 2.35
CA LYS A 24 10.00 -11.66 3.09
C LYS A 24 9.81 -11.36 4.58
N VAL A 25 10.76 -10.65 5.18
CA VAL A 25 10.66 -10.23 6.60
C VAL A 25 9.50 -9.24 6.77
N ALA A 26 9.33 -8.31 5.84
CA ALA A 26 8.22 -7.36 5.83
C ALA A 26 6.84 -8.05 5.76
N ILE A 27 6.69 -9.05 4.88
CA ILE A 27 5.49 -9.91 4.78
C ILE A 27 5.23 -10.64 6.09
N ALA A 28 6.25 -11.32 6.63
CA ALA A 28 6.11 -12.06 7.88
C ALA A 28 5.69 -11.13 9.04
N ALA A 29 6.30 -9.95 9.15
CA ALA A 29 5.95 -8.96 10.16
C ALA A 29 4.49 -8.49 10.04
N ARG A 30 4.00 -8.24 8.81
CA ARG A 30 2.61 -7.84 8.56
C ARG A 30 1.62 -8.95 8.89
N LEU A 31 1.92 -10.19 8.51
CA LEU A 31 1.07 -11.33 8.88
C LEU A 31 0.97 -11.48 10.40
N VAL A 32 2.10 -11.40 11.11
CA VAL A 32 2.12 -11.43 12.59
C VAL A 32 1.27 -10.31 13.18
N LEU A 33 1.35 -9.09 12.64
CA LEU A 33 0.54 -7.96 13.08
C LEU A 33 -0.97 -8.15 12.81
N VAL A 34 -1.34 -8.74 11.66
CA VAL A 34 -2.75 -9.07 11.37
C VAL A 34 -3.29 -10.09 12.39
N PHE A 35 -2.52 -11.14 12.70
CA PHE A 35 -2.88 -12.11 13.74
C PHE A 35 -2.94 -11.47 15.13
N TYR A 36 -1.98 -10.60 15.45
CA TYR A 36 -1.99 -9.84 16.70
C TYR A 36 -3.23 -8.96 16.82
N GLY A 37 -3.62 -8.27 15.75
CA GLY A 37 -4.84 -7.45 15.72
C GLY A 37 -6.09 -8.25 16.07
N ARG A 38 -6.21 -9.49 15.58
CA ARG A 38 -7.31 -10.39 15.93
C ARG A 38 -7.33 -10.77 17.41
N ILE A 39 -6.16 -11.02 18.00
CA ILE A 39 -6.03 -11.31 19.43
C ILE A 39 -6.37 -10.05 20.25
N HIS A 40 -5.84 -8.89 19.85
CA HIS A 40 -6.08 -7.62 20.52
C HIS A 40 -7.57 -7.26 20.54
N ASP A 41 -8.26 -7.42 19.41
CA ASP A 41 -9.71 -7.16 19.31
C ASP A 41 -10.55 -8.08 20.22
N TYR A 42 -10.03 -9.24 20.63
CA TYR A 42 -10.72 -10.13 21.56
C TYR A 42 -10.52 -9.75 23.03
N PHE A 43 -9.33 -9.26 23.40
CA PHE A 43 -8.98 -8.99 24.79
C PHE A 43 -9.26 -7.55 25.24
N PHE A 44 -9.20 -6.57 24.35
CA PHE A 44 -9.30 -5.15 24.69
C PHE A 44 -10.64 -4.55 24.25
N SER A 45 -11.14 -3.58 25.01
CA SER A 45 -12.38 -2.85 24.70
C SER A 45 -12.22 -1.88 23.52
N VAL A 46 -11.00 -1.40 23.27
CA VAL A 46 -10.68 -0.56 22.12
C VAL A 46 -10.12 -1.46 21.01
N GLY A 47 -10.85 -1.52 19.90
CA GLY A 47 -10.44 -2.30 18.73
C GLY A 47 -9.16 -1.79 18.09
N PHE A 48 -8.28 -2.72 17.74
CA PHE A 48 -7.18 -2.52 16.82
C PHE A 48 -7.69 -2.35 15.38
N THR A 49 -8.72 -3.08 14.96
CA THR A 49 -9.29 -2.93 13.61
C THR A 49 -9.84 -1.52 13.39
N ASP A 50 -9.64 -0.98 12.18
CA ASP A 50 -10.18 0.31 11.78
C ASP A 50 -11.70 0.25 11.60
N VAL A 51 -12.42 1.31 11.99
CA VAL A 51 -13.88 1.41 11.81
C VAL A 51 -14.24 1.35 10.33
N ASP A 52 -13.42 1.97 9.48
CA ASP A 52 -13.63 1.99 8.03
C ASP A 52 -13.55 0.57 7.43
N TYR A 53 -12.79 -0.34 8.04
CA TYR A 53 -12.71 -1.74 7.62
C TYR A 53 -14.05 -2.48 7.75
N HIS A 54 -14.80 -2.20 8.83
CA HIS A 54 -16.13 -2.77 9.04
C HIS A 54 -17.11 -2.26 7.98
N VAL A 55 -17.09 -0.95 7.71
CA VAL A 55 -17.96 -0.31 6.71
C VAL A 55 -17.72 -0.89 5.31
N VAL A 56 -16.46 -1.05 4.93
CA VAL A 56 -16.06 -1.62 3.64
C VAL A 56 -16.43 -3.10 3.54
N SER A 57 -16.25 -3.87 4.63
CA SER A 57 -16.63 -5.29 4.68
C SER A 57 -18.15 -5.49 4.57
N ASP A 58 -18.95 -4.63 5.20
CA ASP A 58 -20.42 -4.69 5.09
C ASP A 58 -20.90 -4.32 3.68
N ALA A 59 -20.27 -3.34 3.03
CA ALA A 59 -20.56 -3.02 1.63
C ALA A 59 -20.22 -4.20 0.69
N GLY A 60 -19.15 -4.95 0.98
CA GLY A 60 -18.83 -6.20 0.28
C GLY A 60 -19.89 -7.28 0.44
N LYS A 61 -20.51 -7.40 1.61
CA LYS A 61 -21.65 -8.31 1.84
C LYS A 61 -22.87 -7.91 1.00
N LEU A 62 -23.20 -6.61 0.97
CA LEU A 62 -24.32 -6.09 0.18
C LEU A 62 -24.16 -6.41 -1.31
N LEU A 63 -22.94 -6.35 -1.84
CA LEU A 63 -22.66 -6.73 -3.24
C LEU A 63 -22.98 -8.21 -3.52
N LEU A 64 -22.67 -9.12 -2.59
CA LEU A 64 -23.02 -10.55 -2.73
C LEU A 64 -24.53 -10.78 -2.71
N GLU A 65 -25.27 -9.95 -2.00
CA GLU A 65 -26.73 -9.96 -1.96
C GLU A 65 -27.36 -9.32 -3.21
N GLY A 66 -26.55 -8.84 -4.16
CA GLY A 66 -27.01 -8.14 -5.37
C GLY A 66 -27.48 -6.70 -5.10
N ARG A 67 -27.18 -6.15 -3.92
CA ARG A 67 -27.54 -4.79 -3.50
C ARG A 67 -26.43 -3.81 -3.80
N SER A 68 -26.77 -2.52 -3.76
CA SER A 68 -25.77 -1.46 -3.97
C SER A 68 -24.91 -1.28 -2.70
N PRO A 69 -23.57 -1.12 -2.82
CA PRO A 69 -22.69 -0.87 -1.68
C PRO A 69 -23.01 0.46 -0.98
N PHE A 70 -23.63 1.40 -1.69
CA PHE A 70 -24.08 2.70 -1.18
C PHE A 70 -25.33 2.63 -0.31
N GLU A 71 -26.01 1.47 -0.24
CA GLU A 71 -27.11 1.28 0.71
C GLU A 71 -26.63 1.27 2.16
N ARG A 72 -25.32 1.05 2.38
CA ARG A 72 -24.68 1.31 3.66
C ARG A 72 -24.47 2.83 3.82
N ALA A 73 -25.25 3.45 4.70
CA ALA A 73 -25.26 4.91 4.90
C ALA A 73 -23.89 5.58 5.17
N THR A 74 -22.92 4.85 5.71
CA THR A 74 -21.58 5.37 6.03
C THR A 74 -20.52 5.03 4.97
N TYR A 75 -20.91 4.39 3.87
CA TYR A 75 -19.98 3.97 2.82
C TYR A 75 -19.61 5.14 1.90
N ARG A 76 -18.36 5.60 2.03
CA ARG A 76 -17.78 6.71 1.25
C ARG A 76 -16.76 6.28 0.20
N TYR A 77 -16.55 4.97 0.07
CA TYR A 77 -15.48 4.42 -0.75
C TYR A 77 -15.96 4.05 -2.15
N THR A 78 -15.00 3.68 -2.97
CA THR A 78 -15.21 3.34 -4.38
C THR A 78 -15.85 1.96 -4.47
N PRO A 79 -16.84 1.73 -5.36
CA PRO A 79 -17.51 0.44 -5.46
C PRO A 79 -16.54 -0.69 -5.80
N ILE A 80 -15.45 -0.40 -6.53
CA ILE A 80 -14.37 -1.36 -6.82
C ILE A 80 -13.71 -1.86 -5.54
N LEU A 81 -13.55 -1.00 -4.52
CA LEU A 81 -13.03 -1.43 -3.22
C LEU A 81 -13.96 -2.43 -2.53
N ALA A 82 -15.28 -2.21 -2.54
CA ALA A 82 -16.23 -3.18 -2.00
C ALA A 82 -16.18 -4.53 -2.75
N TRP A 83 -16.00 -4.50 -4.07
CA TRP A 83 -15.78 -5.72 -4.86
C TRP A 83 -14.49 -6.45 -4.46
N MET A 84 -13.39 -5.73 -4.22
CA MET A 84 -12.13 -6.34 -3.80
C MET A 84 -12.21 -7.02 -2.43
N VAL A 85 -12.97 -6.46 -1.49
CA VAL A 85 -13.15 -7.03 -0.15
C VAL A 85 -14.32 -8.01 -0.05
N THR A 86 -15.00 -8.30 -1.15
CA THR A 86 -16.12 -9.26 -1.19
C THR A 86 -15.78 -10.63 -0.56
N PRO A 87 -14.56 -11.19 -0.70
CA PRO A 87 -14.18 -12.42 -0.01
C PRO A 87 -14.13 -12.32 1.52
N ASN A 88 -14.21 -11.11 2.12
CA ASN A 88 -14.27 -10.92 3.58
C ASN A 88 -15.44 -11.66 4.23
N VAL A 89 -16.49 -11.99 3.46
CA VAL A 89 -17.64 -12.77 3.95
C VAL A 89 -17.23 -14.19 4.34
N LEU A 90 -16.26 -14.78 3.63
CA LEU A 90 -15.73 -16.11 3.97
C LEU A 90 -14.62 -16.01 5.03
N PHE A 91 -13.76 -14.99 4.91
CA PHE A 91 -12.63 -14.80 5.81
C PHE A 91 -12.50 -13.33 6.18
N TYR A 92 -12.95 -12.96 7.39
CA TYR A 92 -13.06 -11.56 7.81
C TYR A 92 -11.73 -10.78 7.73
N ASP A 93 -10.58 -11.42 7.96
CA ASP A 93 -9.28 -10.77 7.92
C ASP A 93 -8.68 -10.69 6.49
N PHE A 94 -9.40 -11.14 5.44
CA PHE A 94 -8.92 -11.16 4.06
C PHE A 94 -8.50 -9.76 3.57
N GLY A 95 -9.34 -8.76 3.80
CA GLY A 95 -9.05 -7.39 3.40
C GLY A 95 -7.80 -6.83 4.09
N LYS A 96 -7.54 -7.15 5.36
CA LYS A 96 -6.30 -6.75 6.06
C LYS A 96 -5.06 -7.35 5.39
N ILE A 97 -5.14 -8.62 4.96
CA ILE A 97 -4.06 -9.28 4.21
C ILE A 97 -3.89 -8.62 2.85
N LEU A 98 -4.99 -8.32 2.15
CA LEU A 98 -4.98 -7.64 0.85
C LEU A 98 -4.34 -6.25 0.94
N PHE A 99 -4.70 -5.44 1.94
CA PHE A 99 -4.14 -4.11 2.14
C PHE A 99 -2.66 -4.17 2.55
N SER A 100 -2.28 -5.14 3.39
CA SER A 100 -0.87 -5.40 3.70
C SER A 100 -0.06 -5.80 2.47
N PHE A 101 -0.65 -6.54 1.53
CA PHE A 101 -0.02 -6.85 0.25
C PHE A 101 0.21 -5.59 -0.59
N PHE A 102 -0.79 -4.70 -0.70
CA PHE A 102 -0.62 -3.42 -1.40
C PHE A 102 0.43 -2.52 -0.73
N ASP A 103 0.57 -2.53 0.60
CA ASP A 103 1.61 -1.79 1.32
C ASP A 103 3.03 -2.24 0.91
N ILE A 104 3.23 -3.56 0.80
CA ILE A 104 4.50 -4.11 0.33
C ILE A 104 4.73 -3.78 -1.14
N LEU A 105 3.66 -3.82 -1.96
CA LEU A 105 3.73 -3.45 -3.36
C LEU A 105 4.14 -1.98 -3.54
N VAL A 106 3.64 -1.07 -2.71
CA VAL A 106 4.06 0.34 -2.67
C VAL A 106 5.57 0.44 -2.43
N GLY A 107 6.09 -0.27 -1.42
CA GLY A 107 7.53 -0.29 -1.14
C GLY A 107 8.36 -0.87 -2.29
N TRP A 108 7.87 -1.92 -2.95
CA TRP A 108 8.52 -2.54 -4.11
C TRP A 108 8.51 -1.62 -5.33
N LEU A 109 7.38 -0.97 -5.65
CA LEU A 109 7.29 -0.01 -6.75
C LEU A 109 8.23 1.17 -6.52
N GLY A 110 8.32 1.68 -5.29
CA GLY A 110 9.27 2.72 -4.92
C GLY A 110 10.73 2.29 -5.14
N TYR A 111 11.07 1.04 -4.81
CA TYR A 111 12.39 0.47 -5.07
C TYR A 111 12.72 0.41 -6.57
N GLU A 112 11.79 -0.10 -7.37
CA GLU A 112 11.93 -0.25 -8.82
C GLU A 112 12.10 1.10 -9.52
N ILE A 113 11.32 2.12 -9.13
CA ILE A 113 11.47 3.49 -9.64
C ILE A 113 12.86 4.04 -9.30
N ALA A 114 13.33 3.84 -8.07
CA ALA A 114 14.64 4.33 -7.65
C ALA A 114 15.79 3.68 -8.44
N ILE A 115 15.73 2.37 -8.68
CA ILE A 115 16.75 1.65 -9.46
C ILE A 115 16.71 2.03 -10.94
N SER A 116 15.52 2.16 -11.51
CA SER A 116 15.34 2.52 -12.92
C SER A 116 15.94 3.91 -13.22
N ASN A 117 15.80 4.85 -12.29
CA ASN A 117 16.47 6.15 -12.34
C ASN A 117 18.00 6.06 -12.25
N MET A 118 18.54 5.13 -11.45
CA MET A 118 19.99 4.92 -11.31
C MET A 118 20.64 4.46 -12.63
N ASN A 119 20.03 3.46 -13.28
CA ASN A 119 20.53 2.90 -14.53
C ASN A 119 20.64 3.97 -15.64
N SER A 120 19.86 5.04 -15.54
CA SER A 120 19.86 6.16 -16.50
C SER A 120 20.96 7.21 -16.23
N ARG A 121 21.50 7.30 -15.00
CA ARG A 121 22.40 8.40 -14.58
C ARG A 121 23.85 7.98 -14.33
N SER A 122 24.11 6.73 -13.95
CA SER A 122 25.40 6.00 -13.83
C SER A 122 25.35 5.07 -12.61
N PRO A 123 25.95 3.86 -12.66
CA PRO A 123 25.89 2.91 -11.56
C PRO A 123 26.82 3.30 -10.41
N ASP A 124 26.29 4.05 -9.43
CA ASP A 124 26.97 4.39 -8.18
C ASP A 124 26.54 3.45 -7.04
N ASN A 125 27.45 2.65 -6.50
CA ASN A 125 27.18 1.72 -5.38
C ASN A 125 26.63 2.43 -4.12
N ALA A 126 27.03 3.69 -3.91
CA ALA A 126 26.51 4.53 -2.83
C ALA A 126 25.02 4.86 -3.00
N TYR A 127 24.56 5.07 -4.23
CA TYR A 127 23.15 5.35 -4.52
C TYR A 127 22.29 4.11 -4.26
N LEU A 128 22.74 2.92 -4.68
CA LEU A 128 22.05 1.66 -4.40
C LEU A 128 21.88 1.42 -2.89
N SER A 129 22.91 1.72 -2.10
CA SER A 129 22.86 1.62 -0.64
C SER A 129 21.79 2.54 -0.05
N ARG A 130 21.69 3.79 -0.54
CA ARG A 130 20.66 4.75 -0.10
C ARG A 130 19.25 4.31 -0.47
N CYS A 131 19.05 3.74 -1.68
CA CYS A 131 17.76 3.18 -2.09
C CYS A 131 17.33 2.02 -1.20
N ASN A 132 18.24 1.09 -0.88
CA ASN A 132 17.93 -0.03 0.00
C ASN A 132 17.56 0.45 1.41
N VAL A 133 18.25 1.47 1.93
CA VAL A 133 17.91 2.08 3.23
C VAL A 133 16.53 2.74 3.16
N ALA A 134 16.24 3.53 2.14
CA ALA A 134 14.94 4.19 1.98
C ALA A 134 13.77 3.19 1.93
N VAL A 135 13.92 2.10 1.17
CA VAL A 135 12.92 1.03 1.09
C VAL A 135 12.78 0.29 2.42
N SER A 136 13.88 0.07 3.13
CA SER A 136 13.84 -0.54 4.46
C SER A 136 13.12 0.35 5.46
N VAL A 137 13.39 1.65 5.42
CA VAL A 137 12.67 2.64 6.24
C VAL A 137 11.18 2.57 5.92
N TRP A 138 10.78 2.55 4.65
CA TRP A 138 9.36 2.43 4.28
C TRP A 138 8.72 1.13 4.78
N LEU A 139 9.37 -0.03 4.52
CA LEU A 139 8.82 -1.35 4.85
C LEU A 139 8.75 -1.62 6.35
N PHE A 140 9.63 -1.01 7.15
CA PHE A 140 9.69 -1.21 8.59
C PHE A 140 9.24 0.01 9.39
N LEU A 141 8.67 1.03 8.73
CA LEU A 141 8.06 2.15 9.42
C LEU A 141 6.83 1.63 10.20
N PRO A 142 6.83 1.72 11.54
CA PRO A 142 5.76 1.12 12.35
C PRO A 142 4.40 1.72 12.03
N VAL A 143 4.34 3.00 11.63
CA VAL A 143 3.09 3.68 11.31
C VAL A 143 2.41 3.08 10.07
N THR A 144 3.15 2.85 8.98
CA THR A 144 2.56 2.28 7.74
C THR A 144 2.19 0.81 7.94
N ALA A 145 3.04 0.07 8.66
CA ALA A 145 2.76 -1.32 9.02
C ALA A 145 1.51 -1.46 9.90
N ILE A 146 1.31 -0.56 10.88
CA ILE A 146 0.11 -0.57 11.72
C ILE A 146 -1.12 -0.16 10.91
N VAL A 147 -1.07 0.95 10.16
CA VAL A 147 -2.23 1.46 9.41
C VAL A 147 -2.74 0.43 8.39
N SER A 148 -1.85 -0.23 7.66
CA SER A 148 -2.22 -1.29 6.71
C SER A 148 -2.81 -2.53 7.39
N THR A 149 -2.24 -2.96 8.51
CA THR A 149 -2.71 -4.15 9.25
C THR A 149 -3.98 -3.91 10.05
N ARG A 150 -4.29 -2.66 10.41
CA ARG A 150 -5.59 -2.24 10.96
C ARG A 150 -6.74 -2.36 9.96
N GLY A 151 -6.44 -2.45 8.66
CA GLY A 151 -7.45 -2.57 7.61
C GLY A 151 -7.76 -1.28 6.86
N ASN A 152 -6.87 -0.30 6.85
CA ASN A 152 -7.09 0.92 6.08
C ASN A 152 -6.82 0.69 4.57
N SER A 153 -7.77 1.09 3.73
CA SER A 153 -7.71 0.98 2.26
C SER A 153 -6.92 2.07 1.54
N ASP A 154 -6.46 3.12 2.23
CA ASP A 154 -5.70 4.24 1.64
C ASP A 154 -4.47 3.76 0.86
N VAL A 155 -3.88 2.65 1.32
CA VAL A 155 -2.72 2.01 0.69
C VAL A 155 -2.99 1.55 -0.74
N VAL A 156 -4.24 1.21 -1.09
CA VAL A 156 -4.64 0.81 -2.43
C VAL A 156 -4.49 2.00 -3.40
N VAL A 157 -4.89 3.19 -2.96
CA VAL A 157 -4.75 4.44 -3.73
C VAL A 157 -3.27 4.77 -3.90
N CYS A 158 -2.48 4.67 -2.82
CA CYS A 158 -1.03 4.87 -2.87
C CYS A 158 -0.35 3.91 -3.87
N ALA A 159 -0.72 2.62 -3.85
CA ALA A 159 -0.18 1.61 -4.76
C ALA A 159 -0.47 1.95 -6.22
N ALA A 160 -1.70 2.35 -6.52
CA ALA A 160 -2.09 2.69 -7.88
C ALA A 160 -1.40 3.98 -8.36
N VAL A 161 -1.18 4.98 -7.49
CA VAL A 161 -0.47 6.21 -7.85
C VAL A 161 0.99 5.89 -8.18
N LEU A 162 1.67 5.12 -7.34
CA LEU A 162 3.04 4.69 -7.63
C LEU A 162 3.13 3.81 -8.87
N LEU A 163 2.13 2.95 -9.12
CA LEU A 163 2.07 2.14 -10.33
C LEU A 163 1.95 3.02 -11.58
N SER A 164 1.15 4.08 -11.53
CA SER A 164 1.06 5.04 -12.65
C SER A 164 2.41 5.72 -12.91
N LEU A 165 3.11 6.17 -11.86
CA LEU A 165 4.44 6.77 -11.99
C LEU A 165 5.47 5.79 -12.55
N TYR A 166 5.44 4.53 -12.10
CA TYR A 166 6.31 3.47 -12.63
C TYR A 166 6.08 3.23 -14.12
N LEU A 167 4.81 3.21 -14.57
CA LEU A 167 4.47 3.03 -15.98
C LEU A 167 4.89 4.23 -16.84
N LEU A 168 4.80 5.45 -16.31
CA LEU A 168 5.33 6.65 -16.97
C LEU A 168 6.84 6.55 -17.18
N GLU A 169 7.58 6.10 -16.16
CA GLU A 169 9.03 5.95 -16.26
C GLU A 169 9.44 4.93 -17.33
N LYS A 170 8.66 3.84 -17.47
CA LYS A 170 8.86 2.83 -18.54
C LYS A 170 8.36 3.28 -19.92
N LYS A 171 7.95 4.54 -20.08
CA LYS A 171 7.40 5.13 -21.32
C LYS A 171 6.11 4.44 -21.83
N LYS A 172 5.39 3.72 -20.96
CA LYS A 172 4.13 3.05 -21.28
C LYS A 172 2.93 3.97 -21.02
N LEU A 173 2.82 5.04 -21.81
CA LEU A 173 1.83 6.11 -21.59
C LEU A 173 0.39 5.61 -21.56
N LEU A 174 0.00 4.71 -22.47
CA LEU A 174 -1.37 4.18 -22.53
C LEU A 174 -1.76 3.48 -21.22
N TRP A 175 -0.89 2.60 -20.72
CA TRP A 175 -1.12 1.88 -19.48
C TRP A 175 -1.14 2.80 -18.27
N SER A 176 -0.24 3.80 -18.23
CA SER A 176 -0.27 4.80 -17.19
C SER A 176 -1.57 5.59 -17.19
N ALA A 177 -2.05 6.01 -18.36
CA ALA A 177 -3.29 6.78 -18.49
C ALA A 177 -4.51 5.94 -18.06
N LEU A 178 -4.53 4.64 -18.41
CA LEU A 178 -5.57 3.73 -17.95
C LEU A 178 -5.57 3.56 -16.43
N VAL A 179 -4.42 3.29 -15.82
CA VAL A 179 -4.30 3.13 -14.35
C VAL A 179 -4.68 4.41 -13.63
N TYR A 180 -4.21 5.57 -14.11
CA TYR A 180 -4.54 6.87 -13.55
C TYR A 180 -6.02 7.22 -13.75
N GLY A 181 -6.61 6.88 -14.89
CA GLY A 181 -8.04 7.05 -15.17
C GLY A 181 -8.90 6.18 -14.26
N CYS A 182 -8.55 4.91 -14.07
CA CYS A 182 -9.21 4.03 -13.10
C CYS A 182 -9.12 4.58 -11.67
N LEU A 183 -7.99 5.18 -11.28
CA LEU A 183 -7.82 5.88 -10.01
C LEU A 183 -8.67 7.15 -9.89
N ALA A 184 -8.75 7.95 -10.96
CA ALA A 184 -9.56 9.16 -10.98
C ALA A 184 -11.04 8.80 -10.77
N VAL A 185 -11.53 7.75 -11.44
CA VAL A 185 -12.88 7.20 -11.26
C VAL A 185 -13.08 6.70 -9.82
N GLN A 186 -12.06 6.09 -9.22
CA GLN A 186 -12.06 5.73 -7.80
C GLN A 186 -12.25 6.96 -6.88
N SER A 187 -11.54 8.05 -7.13
CA SER A 187 -11.65 9.27 -6.30
C SER A 187 -12.91 10.12 -6.54
N SER A 188 -13.58 9.94 -7.69
CA SER A 188 -14.58 10.87 -8.22
C SER A 188 -16.03 10.47 -7.96
N THR A 189 -16.32 9.50 -7.10
CA THR A 189 -17.70 9.22 -6.68
C THR A 189 -18.24 10.31 -5.76
N PHE A 190 -18.65 11.41 -6.40
CA PHE A 190 -19.96 12.04 -6.31
C PHE A 190 -20.55 12.03 -4.89
N HIS A 191 -20.39 13.15 -4.19
CA HIS A 191 -21.29 13.54 -3.11
C HIS A 191 -22.64 13.84 -3.78
N PRO A 192 -23.70 13.00 -3.69
CA PRO A 192 -25.03 13.54 -3.88
C PRO A 192 -25.19 14.53 -2.74
N SER A 193 -25.20 15.80 -3.10
CA SER A 193 -25.67 16.86 -2.22
C SER A 193 -27.00 16.38 -1.65
N SER A 194 -27.11 16.32 -0.33
CA SER A 194 -28.40 16.23 0.34
C SER A 194 -29.20 17.47 -0.06
N CYS A 195 -29.94 17.39 -1.16
CA CYS A 195 -31.16 18.15 -1.34
C CYS A 195 -32.27 17.33 -0.69
N LEU A 196 -32.50 17.58 0.60
CA LEU A 196 -33.80 17.56 1.30
C LEU A 196 -33.59 18.08 2.72
#